data_AF-A0A1F6V716-F1
#
_entry.id   AF-A0A1F6V716-F1
#
_cell.length_a   1.000
_cell.length_b   1.000
_cell.length_c   1.000
_cell.angle_alpha   90.00
_cell.angle_beta   90.00
_cell.angle_gamma   90.00
#
_symmetry.space_group_name_H-M   'P 1'
#
loop_
_entity.id
_entity.type
_entity.pdbx_description
1 polymer ?
#
loop_
_entity_poly.entity_id
_entity_poly.type
_entity_poly.pdbx_seq_one_letter_code
_entity_poly.pdbx_strand_id
1 'polypeptide(L)'
;MEGKGTIYTQQIHPNDLKVLESMTGSRAWDSDIFSKVMVALAKLKEGNYIPSTNRPDSVHLQNLMRIMNDLLRRTEETKKEHARIILADTQAEKLVAGKLLIGDENSVTIMEEKQPGREKMQKVIGTMHTHPGGERALVYGLSDGDYKGFMRDKHHQVMLISYGDLKERYAIMVMKTSVTPNNISPENIKRRIEECNKEFLKNLEVWDIHKFVNFNKAICLEFGLTMYLATPKTRDLFERVNVAV
;
A
#
# COMPACT_ATOMS: atom_id res chain seq x y z
N MET A 1 29.90 20.89 1.47
CA MET A 1 28.64 21.52 1.93
C MET A 1 27.52 20.84 1.17
N GLU A 2 26.90 19.84 1.78
CA GLU A 2 25.82 19.06 1.17
C GLU A 2 24.54 19.91 1.17
N GLY A 3 24.03 20.20 -0.03
CA GLY A 3 22.79 20.92 -0.20
C GLY A 3 21.65 20.14 0.44
N LYS A 4 20.99 20.76 1.42
CA LYS A 4 19.65 20.37 1.86
C LYS A 4 18.73 20.44 0.64
N GLY A 5 18.60 19.34 -0.08
CA GLY A 5 17.66 19.21 -1.18
C GLY A 5 16.26 19.44 -0.61
N THR A 6 15.65 20.56 -0.97
CA THR A 6 14.26 20.87 -0.62
C THR A 6 13.37 19.70 -1.04
N ILE A 7 12.72 19.05 -0.07
CA ILE A 7 11.72 18.03 -0.35
C ILE A 7 10.52 18.76 -0.96
N TYR A 8 10.24 18.52 -2.24
CA TYR A 8 9.10 19.14 -2.91
C TYR A 8 7.91 18.18 -2.80
N THR A 9 6.89 18.56 -2.04
CA THR A 9 5.55 18.03 -2.27
C THR A 9 5.06 18.66 -3.59
N GLN A 10 4.61 17.86 -4.56
CA GLN A 10 4.12 18.43 -5.81
C GLN A 10 2.87 19.27 -5.55
N GLN A 11 2.79 20.44 -6.19
CA GLN A 11 1.56 21.20 -6.27
C GLN A 11 0.64 20.52 -7.28
N ILE A 12 -0.43 19.89 -6.79
CA ILE A 12 -1.51 19.35 -7.60
C ILE A 12 -2.13 20.52 -8.38
N HIS A 13 -2.43 20.32 -9.67
CA HIS A 13 -3.08 21.36 -10.46
C HIS A 13 -4.42 21.75 -9.80
N PRO A 14 -4.76 23.05 -9.65
CA PRO A 14 -5.91 23.47 -8.83
C PRO A 14 -7.24 22.83 -9.21
N ASN A 15 -7.46 22.55 -10.50
CA ASN A 15 -8.68 21.87 -10.95
C ASN A 15 -8.73 20.40 -10.52
N ASP A 16 -7.60 19.70 -10.58
CA ASP A 16 -7.50 18.30 -10.17
C ASP A 16 -7.67 18.19 -8.64
N LEU A 17 -7.11 19.16 -7.90
CA LEU A 17 -7.26 19.25 -6.46
C LEU A 17 -8.74 19.38 -6.06
N LYS A 18 -9.50 20.28 -6.71
CA LYS A 18 -10.94 20.44 -6.43
C LYS A 18 -11.74 19.16 -6.69
N VAL A 19 -11.43 18.46 -7.78
CA VAL A 19 -12.07 17.17 -8.10
C VAL A 19 -11.75 16.15 -7.01
N LEU A 20 -10.47 16.00 -6.64
CA LEU A 20 -10.06 15.09 -5.58
C LEU A 20 -10.69 15.46 -4.23
N GLU A 21 -10.69 16.73 -3.84
CA GLU A 21 -11.31 17.19 -2.59
C GLU A 21 -12.80 16.85 -2.54
N SER A 22 -13.52 17.06 -3.64
CA SER A 22 -14.93 16.69 -3.74
C SER A 22 -15.15 15.18 -3.64
N MET A 23 -14.28 14.36 -4.25
CA MET A 23 -14.41 12.90 -4.22
C MET A 23 -13.97 12.28 -2.89
N THR A 24 -13.06 12.94 -2.17
CA THR A 24 -12.43 12.45 -0.95
C THR A 24 -12.98 13.10 0.33
N GLY A 25 -14.05 13.89 0.23
CA GLY A 25 -14.65 14.58 1.37
C GLY A 25 -15.27 13.64 2.42
N SER A 26 -15.69 12.43 2.01
CA SER A 26 -16.15 11.41 2.97
C SER A 26 -14.99 10.87 3.80
N ARG A 27 -15.22 10.68 5.10
CA ARG A 27 -14.26 10.07 6.03
C ARG A 27 -14.39 8.55 6.12
N ALA A 28 -15.49 7.98 5.65
CA ALA A 28 -15.68 6.53 5.57
C ALA A 28 -15.88 6.17 4.10
N TRP A 29 -14.98 5.34 3.56
CA TRP A 29 -15.05 4.90 2.18
C TRP A 29 -15.53 3.45 2.13
N ASP A 30 -16.52 3.18 1.31
CA ASP A 30 -16.81 1.83 0.87
C ASP A 30 -15.93 1.45 -0.34
N SER A 31 -16.12 0.23 -0.86
CA SER A 31 -15.35 -0.27 -2.00
C SER A 31 -15.61 0.53 -3.28
N ASP A 32 -16.79 1.15 -3.43
CA ASP A 32 -17.17 1.89 -4.63
C ASP A 32 -16.51 3.27 -4.63
N ILE A 33 -16.54 3.97 -3.48
CA ILE A 33 -15.81 5.24 -3.29
C ILE A 33 -14.32 5.00 -3.48
N PHE A 34 -13.76 3.95 -2.84
CA PHE A 34 -12.35 3.60 -3.00
C PHE A 34 -12.00 3.36 -4.48
N SER A 35 -12.78 2.54 -5.18
CA SER A 35 -12.57 2.26 -6.62
C SER A 35 -12.62 3.54 -7.46
N LYS A 36 -13.62 4.40 -7.25
CA LYS A 36 -13.77 5.67 -7.98
C LYS A 36 -12.60 6.61 -7.76
N VAL A 37 -12.15 6.77 -6.51
CA VAL A 37 -11.00 7.63 -6.19
C VAL A 37 -9.72 7.10 -6.84
N MET A 38 -9.46 5.80 -6.74
CA MET A 38 -8.30 5.17 -7.36
C MET A 38 -8.29 5.29 -8.90
N VAL A 39 -9.45 5.11 -9.53
CA VAL A 39 -9.63 5.32 -10.98
C VAL A 39 -9.44 6.79 -11.36
N ALA A 40 -9.95 7.72 -10.56
CA ALA A 40 -9.74 9.16 -10.80
C ALA A 40 -8.25 9.50 -10.75
N LEU A 41 -7.53 9.08 -9.70
CA LEU A 41 -6.08 9.26 -9.58
C LEU A 41 -5.33 8.68 -10.79
N ALA A 42 -5.75 7.54 -11.31
CA ALA A 42 -5.18 6.93 -12.52
C ALA A 42 -5.33 7.77 -13.80
N LYS A 43 -6.36 8.63 -13.85
CA LYS A 43 -6.62 9.56 -14.97
C LYS A 43 -5.84 10.87 -14.84
N LEU A 44 -5.41 11.20 -13.62
CA LEU A 44 -4.64 12.41 -13.35
C LEU A 44 -3.16 12.24 -13.72
N LYS A 45 -2.41 13.35 -13.69
CA LYS A 45 -0.96 13.32 -13.85
C LYS A 45 -0.31 12.52 -12.71
N GLU A 46 0.76 11.80 -13.05
CA GLU A 46 1.59 11.04 -12.12
C GLU A 46 2.08 11.89 -10.95
N GLY A 47 2.10 11.31 -9.75
CA GLY A 47 2.50 12.02 -8.53
C GLY A 47 1.40 12.86 -7.88
N ASN A 48 0.20 12.94 -8.46
CA ASN A 48 -0.98 13.42 -7.75
C ASN A 48 -1.46 12.36 -6.76
N TYR A 49 -1.76 12.80 -5.53
CA TYR A 49 -2.15 11.95 -4.42
C TYR A 49 -3.38 12.51 -3.71
N ILE A 50 -4.01 11.69 -2.87
CA ILE A 50 -5.13 12.12 -2.01
C ILE A 50 -4.66 13.26 -1.10
N PRO A 51 -5.40 14.38 -0.99
CA PRO A 51 -5.05 15.43 -0.03
C PRO A 51 -4.92 14.87 1.38
N SER A 52 -3.84 15.18 2.08
CA SER A 52 -3.56 14.63 3.40
C SER A 52 -4.68 14.94 4.42
N THR A 53 -5.36 16.09 4.28
CA THR A 53 -6.52 16.48 5.09
C THR A 53 -7.75 15.62 4.83
N ASN A 54 -7.86 15.04 3.62
CA ASN A 54 -9.01 14.27 3.15
C ASN A 54 -8.76 12.75 3.18
N ARG A 55 -7.65 12.30 3.79
CA ARG A 55 -7.42 10.87 4.00
C ARG A 55 -8.57 10.29 4.85
N PRO A 56 -9.21 9.18 4.44
CA PRO A 56 -10.33 8.63 5.19
C PRO A 56 -9.93 8.16 6.59
N ASP A 57 -10.90 8.05 7.48
CA ASP A 57 -10.76 7.41 8.78
C ASP A 57 -10.95 5.89 8.67
N SER A 58 -11.73 5.43 7.68
CA SER A 58 -11.93 4.00 7.40
C SER A 58 -12.16 3.71 5.92
N VAL A 59 -11.78 2.52 5.47
CA VAL A 59 -11.98 2.02 4.11
C VAL A 59 -12.45 0.56 4.15
N HIS A 60 -13.61 0.28 3.57
CA HIS A 60 -14.19 -1.06 3.50
C HIS A 60 -13.90 -1.68 2.12
N LEU A 61 -13.05 -2.70 2.07
CA LEU A 61 -12.51 -3.27 0.81
C LEU A 61 -13.15 -4.60 0.40
N GLN A 62 -14.46 -4.75 0.63
CA GLN A 62 -15.21 -6.00 0.39
C GLN A 62 -15.00 -6.56 -1.02
N ASN A 63 -14.96 -5.69 -2.04
CA ASN A 63 -14.79 -6.10 -3.44
C ASN A 63 -13.40 -6.67 -3.74
N LEU A 64 -12.39 -6.34 -2.93
CA LEU A 64 -11.02 -6.86 -3.08
C LEU A 64 -10.77 -8.11 -2.23
N MET A 65 -11.66 -8.43 -1.29
CA MET A 65 -11.47 -9.55 -0.36
C MET A 65 -11.41 -10.90 -1.05
N ARG A 66 -12.16 -11.08 -2.14
CA ARG A 66 -12.08 -12.32 -2.94
C ARG A 66 -10.66 -12.56 -3.46
N ILE A 67 -9.98 -11.50 -3.88
CA ILE A 67 -8.61 -11.56 -4.39
C ILE A 67 -7.66 -11.85 -3.23
N MET A 68 -7.78 -11.10 -2.13
CA MET A 68 -6.91 -11.28 -0.95
C MET A 68 -7.04 -12.68 -0.34
N ASN A 69 -8.27 -13.22 -0.26
CA ASN A 69 -8.52 -14.58 0.23
C ASN A 69 -7.91 -15.64 -0.70
N ASP A 70 -7.97 -15.44 -2.03
CA ASP A 70 -7.32 -16.36 -2.97
C ASP A 70 -5.78 -16.34 -2.83
N LEU A 71 -5.20 -15.16 -2.62
CA LEU A 71 -3.76 -15.03 -2.35
C LEU A 71 -3.36 -15.73 -1.05
N LEU A 72 -4.07 -15.44 0.05
CA LEU A 72 -3.81 -16.07 1.36
C LEU A 72 -3.90 -17.59 1.29
N ARG A 73 -4.96 -18.11 0.67
CA ARG A 73 -5.14 -19.56 0.49
C ARG A 73 -3.96 -20.19 -0.26
N ARG A 74 -3.51 -19.57 -1.35
CA ARG A 74 -2.35 -20.07 -2.13
C ARG A 74 -1.06 -20.00 -1.32
N THR A 75 -0.87 -18.93 -0.57
CA THR A 75 0.28 -18.74 0.31
C THR A 75 0.31 -19.79 1.42
N GLU A 76 -0.85 -20.13 2.01
CA GLU A 76 -0.97 -21.23 2.97
C GLU A 76 -0.65 -22.60 2.36
N GLU A 77 -1.16 -22.86 1.16
CA GLU A 77 -0.99 -24.14 0.43
C GLU A 77 0.47 -24.36 -0.01
N THR A 78 1.14 -23.31 -0.46
CA THR A 78 2.47 -23.41 -1.12
C THR A 78 3.63 -22.95 -0.25
N LYS A 79 3.35 -22.24 0.84
CA LYS A 79 4.33 -21.56 1.70
C LYS A 79 5.21 -20.54 0.95
N LYS A 80 4.68 -19.96 -0.14
CA LYS A 80 5.35 -18.92 -0.94
C LYS A 80 4.57 -17.62 -0.90
N GLU A 81 5.26 -16.50 -1.12
CA GLU A 81 4.63 -15.20 -1.26
C GLU A 81 3.82 -15.15 -2.58
N HIS A 82 2.60 -14.61 -2.48
CA HIS A 82 1.74 -14.38 -3.63
C HIS A 82 1.33 -12.92 -3.69
N ALA A 83 1.44 -12.32 -4.89
CA ALA A 83 1.12 -10.94 -5.13
C ALA A 83 0.26 -10.76 -6.39
N ARG A 84 -0.49 -9.66 -6.43
CA ARG A 84 -1.15 -9.15 -7.64
C ARG A 84 -1.03 -7.64 -7.68
N ILE A 85 -0.88 -7.12 -8.88
CA ILE A 85 -1.08 -5.69 -9.14
C ILE A 85 -2.57 -5.35 -9.16
N ILE A 86 -2.90 -4.17 -8.66
CA ILE A 86 -4.22 -3.54 -8.77
C ILE A 86 -4.12 -2.52 -9.90
N LEU A 87 -4.93 -2.73 -10.92
CA LEU A 87 -5.01 -1.86 -12.09
C LEU A 87 -6.30 -1.04 -12.02
N ALA A 88 -6.22 0.24 -12.36
CA ALA A 88 -7.39 1.03 -12.71
C ALA A 88 -7.61 0.98 -14.21
N ASP A 89 -8.78 0.49 -14.63
CA ASP A 89 -9.25 0.60 -16.00
C ASP A 89 -9.96 1.95 -16.17
N THR A 90 -9.29 2.90 -16.80
CA THR A 90 -9.77 4.29 -16.89
C THR A 90 -10.96 4.45 -17.83
N GLN A 91 -11.16 3.50 -18.75
CA GLN A 91 -12.28 3.51 -19.68
C GLN A 91 -13.51 2.80 -19.09
N ALA A 92 -13.32 1.63 -18.45
CA ALA A 92 -14.40 0.91 -17.79
C ALA A 92 -14.72 1.42 -16.39
N GLU A 93 -13.95 2.40 -15.91
CA GLU A 93 -14.09 3.08 -14.61
C GLU A 93 -14.12 2.15 -13.40
N LYS A 94 -13.28 1.11 -13.40
CA LYS A 94 -13.23 0.11 -12.34
C LYS A 94 -11.82 -0.35 -12.03
N LEU A 95 -11.64 -0.88 -10.82
CA LEU A 95 -10.45 -1.63 -10.46
C LEU A 95 -10.51 -3.05 -11.01
N VAL A 96 -9.37 -3.54 -11.51
CA VAL A 96 -9.20 -4.91 -11.96
C VAL A 96 -7.89 -5.47 -11.39
N ALA A 97 -7.89 -6.75 -11.04
CA ALA A 97 -6.68 -7.43 -10.63
C ALA A 97 -5.87 -7.83 -11.87
N GLY A 98 -4.56 -7.58 -11.83
CA GLY A 98 -3.63 -8.12 -12.80
C GLY A 98 -3.33 -9.61 -12.58
N LYS A 99 -2.30 -10.07 -13.27
CA LYS A 99 -1.82 -11.45 -13.19
C LYS A 99 -1.28 -11.77 -11.78
N LEU A 100 -1.43 -13.04 -11.40
CA LEU A 100 -0.85 -13.58 -10.17
C LEU A 100 0.67 -13.67 -10.32
N LEU A 101 1.38 -13.16 -9.33
CA LEU A 101 2.82 -13.20 -9.22
C LEU A 101 3.18 -14.10 -8.02
N ILE A 102 4.24 -14.89 -8.19
CA ILE A 102 4.71 -15.86 -7.20
C ILE A 102 6.19 -15.61 -6.98
N GLY A 103 6.60 -15.49 -5.73
CA GLY A 103 8.02 -15.37 -5.37
C GLY A 103 8.29 -15.84 -3.95
N ASP A 104 9.54 -15.71 -3.52
CA ASP A 104 9.92 -15.82 -2.12
C ASP A 104 10.00 -14.43 -1.46
N GLU A 105 10.21 -14.40 -0.14
CA GLU A 105 10.30 -13.18 0.69
C GLU A 105 11.31 -12.13 0.17
N ASN A 106 12.21 -12.52 -0.75
CA ASN A 106 13.24 -11.66 -1.34
C ASN A 106 13.12 -11.51 -2.87
N SER A 107 12.16 -12.17 -3.54
CA SER A 107 12.20 -12.34 -5.01
C SER A 107 10.87 -12.14 -5.74
N VAL A 108 9.83 -11.58 -5.13
CA VAL A 108 8.64 -11.17 -5.89
C VAL A 108 9.00 -10.01 -6.83
N THR A 109 9.36 -10.37 -8.06
CA THR A 109 9.49 -9.41 -9.16
C THR A 109 8.09 -9.08 -9.64
N ILE A 110 7.63 -7.86 -9.37
CA ILE A 110 6.32 -7.39 -9.83
C ILE A 110 6.36 -7.28 -11.36
N MET A 111 5.79 -8.27 -12.05
CA MET A 111 5.57 -8.18 -13.51
C MET A 111 4.27 -7.42 -13.76
N GLU A 112 4.40 -6.26 -14.39
CA GLU A 112 3.28 -5.39 -14.78
C GLU A 112 2.56 -5.92 -16.03
N GLU A 113 1.92 -7.08 -15.93
CA GLU A 113 1.11 -7.61 -17.03
C GLU A 113 -0.34 -7.11 -16.93
N LYS A 114 -0.70 -6.20 -17.84
CA LYS A 114 -2.05 -5.67 -18.02
C LYS A 114 -2.94 -6.69 -18.76
N GLN A 115 -4.26 -6.51 -18.69
CA GLN A 115 -5.17 -7.40 -19.40
C GLN A 115 -5.01 -7.25 -20.92
N PRO A 116 -4.93 -8.38 -21.67
CA PRO A 116 -4.78 -8.36 -23.11
C PRO A 116 -5.85 -7.49 -23.81
N GLY A 117 -5.42 -6.59 -24.69
CA GLY A 117 -6.28 -5.71 -25.47
C GLY A 117 -6.82 -4.48 -24.73
N ARG A 118 -6.50 -4.30 -23.44
CA ARG A 118 -6.89 -3.12 -22.64
C ARG A 118 -5.69 -2.39 -22.01
N GLU A 119 -4.48 -2.70 -22.44
CA GLU A 119 -3.21 -2.26 -21.83
C GLU A 119 -3.05 -0.73 -21.83
N LYS A 120 -3.59 -0.06 -22.85
CA LYS A 120 -3.55 1.42 -22.95
C LYS A 120 -4.52 2.09 -21.97
N MET A 121 -5.60 1.42 -21.61
CA MET A 121 -6.64 1.93 -20.71
C MET A 121 -6.38 1.55 -19.25
N GLN A 122 -5.39 0.70 -18.99
CA GLN A 122 -5.08 0.22 -17.65
C GLN A 122 -3.82 0.89 -17.11
N LYS A 123 -3.91 1.39 -15.88
CA LYS A 123 -2.81 1.99 -15.14
C LYS A 123 -2.60 1.24 -13.84
N VAL A 124 -1.35 1.00 -13.46
CA VAL A 124 -1.03 0.42 -12.16
C VAL A 124 -1.33 1.45 -11.09
N ILE A 125 -2.06 1.05 -10.06
CA ILE A 125 -2.41 1.91 -8.92
C ILE A 125 -1.88 1.35 -7.62
N GLY A 126 -1.59 0.07 -7.55
CA GLY A 126 -1.04 -0.50 -6.33
C GLY A 126 -0.78 -1.97 -6.44
N THR A 127 -0.43 -2.55 -5.30
CA THR A 127 -0.19 -3.98 -5.14
C THR A 127 -0.97 -4.54 -3.97
N MET A 128 -1.24 -5.83 -4.06
CA MET A 128 -1.77 -6.65 -2.98
C MET A 128 -0.95 -7.92 -2.90
N HIS A 129 -0.35 -8.20 -1.75
CA HIS A 129 0.42 -9.42 -1.56
C HIS A 129 0.24 -10.04 -0.19
N THR A 130 0.80 -11.23 0.00
CA THR A 130 0.62 -12.03 1.20
C THR A 130 1.92 -12.74 1.56
N HIS A 131 2.33 -12.65 2.81
CA HIS A 131 3.54 -13.31 3.30
C HIS A 131 3.24 -14.71 3.85
N PRO A 132 4.12 -15.70 3.62
CA PRO A 132 3.97 -17.03 4.20
C PRO A 132 4.06 -16.95 5.73
N GLY A 133 3.00 -17.38 6.42
CA GLY A 133 3.04 -17.56 7.87
C GLY A 133 3.82 -18.82 8.25
N GLY A 134 4.76 -18.71 9.21
CA GLY A 134 5.51 -19.85 9.74
C GLY A 134 6.29 -19.53 11.01
N GLU A 135 6.52 -20.57 11.84
CA GLU A 135 7.16 -20.50 13.18
C GLU A 135 8.58 -19.90 13.20
N ARG A 136 9.20 -19.66 12.03
CA ARG A 136 10.58 -19.15 11.90
C ARG A 136 10.72 -17.88 11.06
N ALA A 137 9.66 -17.44 10.39
CA ALA A 137 9.70 -16.25 9.55
C ALA A 137 9.08 -15.09 10.33
N LEU A 138 9.91 -14.12 10.73
CA LEU A 138 9.49 -12.85 11.34
C LEU A 138 8.85 -11.89 10.30
N VAL A 139 8.21 -12.44 9.26
CA VAL A 139 7.72 -11.66 8.12
C VAL A 139 6.26 -11.30 8.36
N TYR A 140 6.07 -10.21 9.10
CA TYR A 140 4.76 -9.69 9.46
C TYR A 140 4.65 -8.21 9.09
N GLY A 141 3.69 -7.89 8.24
CA GLY A 141 3.52 -6.55 7.67
C GLY A 141 4.43 -6.27 6.46
N LEU A 142 4.55 -5.00 6.10
CA LEU A 142 5.33 -4.59 4.93
C LEU A 142 6.83 -4.68 5.22
N SER A 143 7.56 -5.33 4.33
CA SER A 143 9.02 -5.44 4.41
C SER A 143 9.71 -4.14 3.97
N ASP A 144 11.00 -4.04 4.26
CA ASP A 144 11.85 -2.99 3.70
C ASP A 144 11.79 -2.96 2.16
N GLY A 145 11.71 -4.13 1.52
CA GLY A 145 11.60 -4.28 0.06
C GLY A 145 10.30 -3.71 -0.47
N ASP A 146 9.20 -3.98 0.23
CA ASP A 146 7.85 -3.49 -0.11
C ASP A 146 7.83 -1.96 -0.14
N TYR A 147 8.33 -1.32 0.91
CA TYR A 147 8.40 0.14 0.97
C TYR A 147 9.33 0.75 -0.07
N LYS A 148 10.49 0.12 -0.34
CA LYS A 148 11.42 0.59 -1.38
C LYS A 148 10.77 0.56 -2.76
N GLY A 149 10.08 -0.53 -3.09
CA GLY A 149 9.32 -0.66 -4.35
C GLY A 149 8.18 0.35 -4.44
N PHE A 150 7.38 0.44 -3.38
CA PHE A 150 6.22 1.33 -3.31
C PHE A 150 6.60 2.81 -3.42
N MET A 151 7.65 3.25 -2.73
CA MET A 151 8.07 4.66 -2.73
C MET A 151 8.76 5.07 -4.04
N ARG A 152 9.45 4.15 -4.72
CA ARG A 152 10.12 4.42 -6.00
C ARG A 152 9.12 4.67 -7.14
N ASP A 153 7.99 3.97 -7.15
CA ASP A 153 6.99 4.07 -8.22
C ASP A 153 6.01 5.23 -7.97
N LYS A 154 6.02 6.24 -8.84
CA LYS A 154 5.13 7.42 -8.75
C LYS A 154 3.66 7.13 -9.12
N HIS A 155 3.39 5.99 -9.75
CA HIS A 155 2.05 5.55 -10.11
C HIS A 155 1.35 4.84 -8.97
N HIS A 156 2.11 4.10 -8.14
CA HIS A 156 1.57 3.41 -6.98
C HIS A 156 1.00 4.40 -5.96
N GLN A 157 -0.30 4.28 -5.73
CA GLN A 157 -1.09 5.05 -4.77
C GLN A 157 -1.27 4.30 -3.46
N VAL A 158 -1.45 2.98 -3.55
CA VAL A 158 -1.80 2.10 -2.43
C VAL A 158 -0.99 0.81 -2.47
N MET A 159 -0.69 0.27 -1.31
CA MET A 159 -0.17 -1.08 -1.16
C MET A 159 -0.92 -1.78 -0.04
N LEU A 160 -1.39 -3.00 -0.33
CA LEU A 160 -2.11 -3.86 0.60
C LEU A 160 -1.26 -5.09 0.89
N ILE A 161 -1.23 -5.49 2.15
CA ILE A 161 -0.65 -6.77 2.54
C ILE A 161 -1.56 -7.48 3.53
N SER A 162 -1.63 -8.81 3.42
CA SER A 162 -2.21 -9.64 4.47
C SER A 162 -1.26 -10.72 4.93
N TYR A 163 -1.27 -10.98 6.23
CA TYR A 163 -0.41 -11.96 6.88
C TYR A 163 -1.18 -12.66 8.01
N GLY A 164 -0.66 -13.81 8.44
CA GLY A 164 -1.41 -14.77 9.26
C GLY A 164 -2.20 -15.76 8.41
N ASP A 165 -2.98 -16.62 9.05
CA ASP A 165 -3.84 -17.58 8.36
C ASP A 165 -5.24 -17.00 8.07
N LEU A 166 -6.05 -17.70 7.28
CA LEU A 166 -7.39 -17.27 6.87
C LEU A 166 -8.36 -16.99 8.03
N LYS A 167 -8.09 -17.54 9.22
CA LYS A 167 -8.92 -17.37 10.43
C LYS A 167 -8.40 -16.20 11.28
N GLU A 168 -7.10 -16.07 11.44
CA GLU A 168 -6.41 -15.09 12.30
C GLU A 168 -5.61 -14.05 11.49
N ARG A 169 -6.08 -13.70 10.30
CA ARG A 169 -5.38 -12.75 9.44
C ARG A 169 -5.42 -11.33 9.99
N TYR A 170 -4.31 -10.64 9.78
CA TYR A 170 -4.23 -9.19 9.79
C TYR A 170 -3.99 -8.70 8.37
N ALA A 171 -4.39 -7.46 8.09
CA ALA A 171 -4.06 -6.81 6.84
C ALA A 171 -3.69 -5.34 7.07
N ILE A 172 -2.63 -4.91 6.43
CA ILE A 172 -2.18 -3.52 6.43
C ILE A 172 -2.42 -2.93 5.06
N MET A 173 -2.94 -1.72 5.02
CA MET A 173 -2.98 -0.89 3.82
C MET A 173 -2.18 0.37 4.07
N VAL A 174 -1.30 0.73 3.15
CA VAL A 174 -0.62 2.03 3.14
C VAL A 174 -1.01 2.81 1.90
N MET A 175 -1.29 4.10 2.07
CA MET A 175 -1.64 5.00 0.98
C MET A 175 -0.72 6.21 0.94
N LYS A 176 -0.35 6.64 -0.27
CA LYS A 176 0.32 7.93 -0.49
C LYS A 176 -0.69 9.06 -0.37
N THR A 177 -0.21 10.20 0.08
CA THR A 177 -0.99 11.43 0.24
C THR A 177 -0.23 12.61 -0.33
N SER A 178 -0.85 13.79 -0.37
CA SER A 178 -0.21 15.01 -0.85
C SER A 178 1.04 15.42 -0.08
N VAL A 179 1.28 14.86 1.12
CA VAL A 179 2.52 15.08 1.89
C VAL A 179 3.57 14.00 1.64
N THR A 180 3.26 12.95 0.87
CA THR A 180 4.22 11.92 0.50
C THR A 180 5.26 12.49 -0.47
N PRO A 181 6.56 12.45 -0.11
CA PRO A 181 7.61 12.93 -0.99
C PRO A 181 7.71 12.12 -2.28
N ASN A 182 7.87 12.79 -3.42
CA ASN A 182 7.97 12.14 -4.73
C ASN A 182 9.36 12.30 -5.41
N ASN A 183 10.31 12.89 -4.68
CA ASN A 183 11.65 13.21 -5.17
C ASN A 183 12.77 12.78 -4.19
N ILE A 184 12.49 11.90 -3.22
CA ILE A 184 13.54 11.36 -2.35
C ILE A 184 14.39 10.38 -3.15
N SER A 185 15.71 10.49 -3.02
CA SER A 185 16.62 9.54 -3.66
C SER A 185 16.43 8.12 -3.10
N PRO A 186 16.55 7.08 -3.94
CA PRO A 186 16.43 5.69 -3.49
C PRO A 186 17.34 5.33 -2.30
N GLU A 187 18.54 5.91 -2.25
CA GLU A 187 19.52 5.71 -1.18
C GLU A 187 19.02 6.27 0.15
N ASN A 188 18.36 7.43 0.12
CA ASN A 188 17.77 8.04 1.32
C ASN A 188 16.56 7.24 1.80
N ILE A 189 15.69 6.80 0.89
CA ILE A 189 14.57 5.91 1.22
C ILE A 189 15.10 4.65 1.91
N LYS A 190 16.12 4.02 1.30
CA LYS A 190 16.75 2.81 1.84
C LYS A 190 17.33 3.04 3.23
N ARG A 191 18.13 4.09 3.42
CA ARG A 191 18.75 4.41 4.72
C ARG A 191 17.72 4.62 5.82
N ARG A 192 16.66 5.39 5.56
CA ARG A 192 15.62 5.67 6.56
C ARG A 192 14.84 4.44 6.98
N ILE A 193 14.48 3.59 6.02
CA ILE A 193 13.81 2.32 6.30
C ILE A 193 14.72 1.43 7.17
N GLU A 194 16.02 1.35 6.86
CA GLU A 194 16.99 0.58 7.66
C GLU A 194 17.18 1.13 9.07
N GLU A 195 17.10 2.45 9.26
CA GLU A 195 17.12 3.10 10.58
C GLU A 195 15.89 2.70 11.40
N CYS A 196 14.68 2.78 10.83
CA CYS A 196 13.46 2.32 11.51
C CYS A 196 13.50 0.82 11.82
N ASN A 197 13.99 0.00 10.88
CA ASN A 197 14.11 -1.44 11.10
C ASN A 197 15.03 -1.73 12.31
N LYS A 198 16.18 -1.04 12.39
CA LYS A 198 17.10 -1.15 13.52
C LYS A 198 16.52 -0.67 14.85
N GLU A 199 15.60 0.28 14.84
CA GLU A 199 14.98 0.80 16.06
C GLU A 199 13.90 -0.13 16.60
N PHE A 200 13.00 -0.61 15.73
CA PHE A 200 11.80 -1.32 16.16
C PHE A 200 11.92 -2.85 16.12
N LEU A 201 12.74 -3.38 15.21
CA LEU A 201 12.80 -4.82 14.91
C LEU A 201 14.14 -5.46 15.27
N LYS A 202 15.18 -4.66 15.57
CA LYS A 202 16.50 -5.20 15.95
C LYS A 202 16.38 -6.02 17.24
N ASN A 203 16.76 -7.29 17.16
CA ASN A 203 16.68 -8.28 18.25
C ASN A 203 15.25 -8.75 18.57
N LEU A 204 14.33 -8.72 17.60
CA LEU A 204 13.03 -9.35 17.76
C LEU A 204 13.21 -10.88 17.74
N GLU A 205 13.31 -11.50 18.92
CA GLU A 205 13.44 -12.97 19.06
C GLU A 205 12.08 -13.69 19.01
N VAL A 206 11.00 -12.99 19.39
CA VAL A 206 9.63 -13.52 19.45
C VAL A 206 8.68 -12.54 18.77
N TRP A 207 7.65 -13.08 18.13
CA TRP A 207 6.60 -12.31 17.48
C TRP A 207 5.93 -11.31 18.44
N ASP A 208 5.84 -10.05 18.00
CA ASP A 208 5.15 -8.97 18.69
C ASP A 208 4.44 -8.06 17.69
N ILE A 209 3.12 -8.22 17.58
CA ILE A 209 2.28 -7.43 16.68
C ILE A 209 2.40 -5.92 16.94
N HIS A 210 2.62 -5.48 18.17
CA HIS A 210 2.74 -4.06 18.49
C HIS A 210 4.04 -3.48 17.92
N LYS A 211 5.14 -4.22 17.98
CA LYS A 211 6.41 -3.79 17.37
C LYS A 211 6.32 -3.70 15.85
N PHE A 212 5.66 -4.66 15.19
CA PHE A 212 5.43 -4.59 13.74
C PHE A 212 4.54 -3.42 13.35
N VAL A 213 3.44 -3.20 14.08
CA VAL A 213 2.58 -2.03 13.83
C VAL A 213 3.37 -0.73 14.05
N ASN A 214 4.18 -0.63 15.11
CA ASN A 214 4.99 0.56 15.38
C ASN A 214 6.06 0.81 14.32
N PHE A 215 6.72 -0.24 13.82
CA PHE A 215 7.64 -0.14 12.68
C PHE A 215 6.95 0.45 11.44
N ASN A 216 5.81 -0.14 11.04
CA ASN A 216 5.05 0.35 9.88
C ASN A 216 4.54 1.78 10.10
N LYS A 217 4.11 2.13 11.34
CA LYS A 217 3.73 3.51 11.71
C LYS A 217 4.90 4.48 11.56
N ALA A 218 6.09 4.13 12.04
CA ALA A 218 7.27 4.98 11.97
C ALA A 218 7.67 5.29 10.52
N ILE A 219 7.68 4.27 9.65
CA ILE A 219 7.91 4.47 8.21
C ILE A 219 6.82 5.36 7.60
N CYS A 220 5.55 5.13 7.94
CA CYS A 220 4.47 5.94 7.41
C CYS A 220 4.57 7.41 7.84
N LEU A 221 5.02 7.67 9.07
CA LEU A 221 5.26 9.03 9.56
C LEU A 221 6.42 9.70 8.81
N GLU A 222 7.56 9.03 8.66
CA GLU A 222 8.76 9.55 7.97
C GLU A 222 8.45 9.95 6.53
N PHE A 223 7.62 9.18 5.83
CA PHE A 223 7.31 9.40 4.42
C PHE A 223 5.93 10.01 4.14
N GLY A 224 5.23 10.50 5.17
CA GLY A 224 3.90 11.12 5.00
C GLY A 224 2.87 10.18 4.36
N LEU A 225 2.95 8.88 4.65
CA LEU A 225 1.98 7.87 4.23
C LEU A 225 0.86 7.77 5.26
N THR A 226 -0.30 7.28 4.83
CA THR A 226 -1.38 6.91 5.75
C THR A 226 -1.46 5.40 5.87
N MET A 227 -1.42 4.89 7.09
CA MET A 227 -1.55 3.48 7.41
C MET A 227 -2.98 3.15 7.87
N TYR A 228 -3.48 2.01 7.43
CA TYR A 228 -4.73 1.42 7.90
C TYR A 228 -4.49 -0.03 8.28
N LEU A 229 -5.27 -0.52 9.24
CA LEU A 229 -5.18 -1.89 9.75
C LEU A 229 -6.57 -2.53 9.72
N ALA A 230 -6.65 -3.75 9.23
CA ALA A 230 -7.75 -4.66 9.45
C ALA A 230 -7.28 -5.82 10.33
N THR A 231 -8.11 -6.19 11.30
CA THR A 231 -7.83 -7.27 12.28
C THR A 231 -8.68 -8.50 11.95
N PRO A 232 -8.46 -9.64 12.62
CA PRO A 232 -9.32 -10.83 12.45
C PRO A 232 -10.81 -10.53 12.68
N LYS A 233 -11.13 -9.53 13.53
CA LYS A 233 -12.51 -9.11 13.82
C LYS A 233 -13.10 -8.24 12.71
N THR A 234 -12.35 -7.28 12.19
CA THR A 234 -12.86 -6.31 11.19
C THR A 234 -12.75 -6.82 9.76
N ARG A 235 -11.84 -7.77 9.50
CA ARG A 235 -11.60 -8.53 8.26
C ARG A 235 -11.33 -7.71 6.99
N ASP A 236 -12.31 -6.92 6.56
CA ASP A 236 -12.33 -6.14 5.33
C ASP A 236 -12.58 -4.65 5.56
N LEU A 237 -12.91 -4.26 6.79
CA LEU A 237 -12.87 -2.89 7.26
C LEU A 237 -11.46 -2.54 7.75
N PHE A 238 -10.80 -1.65 6.99
CA PHE A 238 -9.50 -1.07 7.30
C PHE A 238 -9.68 0.25 8.04
N GLU A 239 -9.24 0.31 9.29
CA GLU A 239 -9.34 1.50 10.12
C GLU A 239 -8.00 2.24 10.13
N ARG A 240 -8.04 3.57 10.03
CA ARG A 240 -6.83 4.39 10.00
C ARG A 240 -6.10 4.28 11.33
N VAL A 241 -4.82 3.93 11.26
CA VAL A 241 -3.95 3.89 12.43
C VAL A 241 -3.52 5.33 12.76
N ASN A 242 -3.76 5.76 13.99
CA ASN A 242 -3.24 7.05 14.46
C ASN A 242 -1.71 6.98 14.54
N VAL A 243 -1.04 7.69 13.63
CA VAL A 243 0.42 7.87 13.56
C VAL A 243 0.91 9.04 14.41
N ALA A 244 0.22 9.35 15.51
CA ALA A 244 0.72 10.29 16.51
C ALA A 244 1.76 9.57 17.41
N VAL A 245 2.82 10.30 17.76
CA VAL A 245 3.84 9.92 18.74
C VAL A 245 3.23 9.91 20.13
#